data_AF-A0A821INX3-F1
#
_entry.id   AF-A0A821INX3-F1
#
_cell.length_a   1.000
_cell.length_b   1.000
_cell.length_c   1.000
_cell.angle_alpha   90.00
_cell.angle_beta   90.00
_cell.angle_gamma   90.00
#
_symmetry.space_group_name_H-M   'P 1'
#
loop_
_entity.id
_entity.type
_entity.pdbx_description
1 polymer ?
#
loop_
_entity_poly.entity_id
_entity_poly.type
_entity_poly.pdbx_seq_one_letter_code
_entity_poly.pdbx_strand_id
1 'polypeptide(L)'
;MSSLALTVLTLTVGMFFILTGQFKVTSKFFPDIYEDMRHEFGRINKVFPFYKITGWRPYAKNYRMTVGIIEVICGVILILIPGRLKQLANIVLLVLMLGAVYTHYALHDKLDRMAPEIIICL
;
A
#
# COMPACT_ATOMS: atom_id res chain seq x y z
N MET A 1 20.93 10.55 17.34
CA MET A 1 20.44 11.70 16.56
C MET A 1 20.08 11.19 15.17
N SER A 2 18.80 11.10 14.82
CA SER A 2 18.45 10.79 13.42
C SER A 2 18.91 11.97 12.55
N SER A 3 19.62 11.67 11.47
CA SER A 3 19.95 12.66 10.45
C SER A 3 18.67 13.35 9.98
N LEU A 4 18.72 14.67 9.76
CA LEU A 4 17.64 15.46 9.16
C LEU A 4 17.05 14.75 7.93
N ALA A 5 17.91 14.14 7.11
CA ALA A 5 17.51 13.39 5.92
C ALA A 5 16.58 12.21 6.24
N LEU A 6 16.86 11.45 7.31
CA LEU A 6 16.02 10.32 7.71
C LEU A 6 14.66 10.77 8.24
N THR A 7 14.62 11.91 8.93
CA THR A 7 13.37 12.50 9.41
C THR A 7 12.51 12.99 8.25
N VAL A 8 13.11 13.70 7.29
CA VAL A 8 12.41 14.15 6.07
C VAL A 8 11.89 12.96 5.27
N LEU A 9 12.72 11.93 5.04
CA LEU A 9 12.31 10.72 4.34
C LEU A 9 11.12 10.05 5.03
N THR A 10 11.19 9.87 6.35
CA THR A 10 10.11 9.30 7.16
C THR A 10 8.82 10.09 6.98
N LEU A 11 8.88 11.41 7.10
CA LEU A 11 7.72 12.28 6.99
C LEU A 11 7.09 12.18 5.60
N THR A 12 7.91 12.24 4.55
CA THR A 12 7.45 12.14 3.16
C THR A 12 6.80 10.78 2.89
N VAL A 13 7.44 9.69 3.27
CA VAL A 13 6.89 8.33 3.09
C VAL A 13 5.60 8.14 3.87
N GLY A 14 5.57 8.56 5.13
CA GLY A 14 4.38 8.48 5.98
C GLY A 14 3.20 9.26 5.38
N MET A 15 3.45 10.50 4.90
CA MET A 15 2.41 11.32 4.27
C MET A 15 1.91 10.68 2.97
N PHE A 16 2.81 10.13 2.16
CA PHE A 16 2.45 9.41 0.93
C PHE A 16 1.49 8.25 1.22
N PHE A 17 1.80 7.39 2.20
CA PHE A 17 0.95 6.26 2.56
C PHE A 17 -0.41 6.65 3.15
N ILE A 18 -0.45 7.76 3.91
CA ILE A 18 -1.72 8.30 4.39
C ILE A 18 -2.57 8.72 3.18
N LEU A 19 -2.01 9.45 2.22
CA LEU A 19 -2.75 9.91 1.05
C LEU A 19 -3.24 8.74 0.17
N THR A 20 -2.35 7.82 -0.20
CA THR A 20 -2.70 6.67 -1.05
C THR A 20 -3.70 5.74 -0.36
N GLY A 21 -3.55 5.52 0.94
CA GLY A 21 -4.50 4.75 1.73
C GLY A 21 -5.88 5.42 1.81
N GLN A 22 -5.94 6.76 1.92
CA GLN A 22 -7.21 7.50 1.83
C GLN A 22 -7.90 7.32 0.48
N PHE A 23 -7.18 7.30 -0.64
CA PHE A 23 -7.77 7.01 -1.96
C PHE A 23 -8.38 5.60 -2.04
N LYS A 24 -7.82 4.63 -1.31
CA LYS A 24 -8.35 3.26 -1.25
C LYS A 24 -9.58 3.11 -0.34
N VAL A 25 -9.80 4.02 0.60
CA VAL A 25 -10.92 3.95 1.55
C VAL A 25 -12.06 4.90 1.16
N THR A 26 -11.73 6.13 0.79
CA THR A 26 -12.69 7.23 0.68
C THR A 26 -13.07 7.51 -0.77
N SER A 27 -14.36 7.35 -1.11
CA SER A 27 -14.88 7.66 -2.45
C SER A 27 -15.26 9.13 -2.66
N LYS A 28 -15.34 9.91 -1.57
CA LYS A 28 -15.94 11.26 -1.61
C LYS A 28 -15.02 12.34 -2.16
N PHE A 29 -13.70 12.19 -2.01
CA PHE A 29 -12.75 13.24 -2.40
C PHE A 29 -12.33 13.13 -3.87
N PHE A 30 -12.26 11.90 -4.41
CA PHE A 30 -11.82 11.63 -5.79
C PHE A 30 -12.57 10.42 -6.36
N PRO A 31 -13.78 10.62 -6.91
CA PRO A 31 -14.61 9.51 -7.39
C PRO A 31 -13.96 8.74 -8.54
N ASP A 32 -13.31 9.44 -9.47
CA ASP A 32 -12.63 8.82 -10.63
C ASP A 32 -11.48 7.91 -10.17
N ILE A 33 -10.63 8.40 -9.26
CA ILE A 33 -9.52 7.61 -8.68
C ILE A 33 -10.07 6.41 -7.90
N TYR A 34 -11.16 6.58 -7.17
CA TYR A 34 -11.78 5.50 -6.42
C TYR A 34 -12.34 4.40 -7.35
N GLU A 35 -12.91 4.79 -8.49
CA GLU A 35 -13.39 3.86 -9.51
C GLU A 35 -12.24 3.10 -10.16
N ASP A 36 -11.18 3.80 -10.57
CA ASP A 36 -9.94 3.18 -11.09
C ASP A 36 -9.37 2.15 -10.10
N MET A 37 -9.25 2.52 -8.82
CA MET A 37 -8.80 1.61 -7.76
C MET A 37 -9.73 0.40 -7.60
N ARG A 38 -11.05 0.56 -7.79
CA ARG A 38 -11.98 -0.56 -7.72
C ARG A 38 -11.75 -1.54 -8.87
N HIS A 39 -11.50 -1.05 -10.08
CA HIS A 39 -11.17 -1.87 -11.24
C HIS A 39 -9.82 -2.58 -11.06
N GLU A 40 -8.80 -1.85 -10.58
CA GLU A 40 -7.47 -2.35 -10.24
C GLU A 40 -7.55 -3.51 -9.24
N PHE A 41 -8.22 -3.30 -8.10
CA PHE A 41 -8.36 -4.33 -7.07
C PHE A 41 -9.23 -5.52 -7.54
N GLY A 42 -10.14 -5.29 -8.48
CA GLY A 42 -10.86 -6.38 -9.18
C GLY A 42 -9.94 -7.28 -10.00
N ARG A 43 -8.94 -6.68 -10.69
CA ARG A 43 -7.89 -7.41 -11.41
C ARG A 43 -6.93 -8.10 -10.44
N ILE A 44 -6.38 -7.37 -9.47
CA ILE A 44 -5.41 -7.86 -8.48
C ILE A 44 -5.96 -9.07 -7.72
N ASN A 45 -7.24 -9.05 -7.36
CA ASN A 45 -7.85 -10.16 -6.66
C ASN A 45 -7.64 -11.50 -7.42
N LYS A 46 -7.54 -11.50 -8.76
CA LYS A 46 -7.40 -12.72 -9.59
C LYS A 46 -6.08 -13.45 -9.36
N VAL A 47 -5.06 -12.71 -8.94
CA VAL A 47 -3.70 -13.21 -8.74
C VAL A 47 -3.31 -13.17 -7.26
N PHE A 48 -4.29 -13.24 -6.36
CA PHE A 48 -4.05 -13.13 -4.93
C PHE A 48 -2.98 -14.16 -4.46
N PRO A 49 -1.88 -13.71 -3.84
CA PRO A 49 -0.68 -14.55 -3.61
C PRO A 49 -0.98 -15.79 -2.77
N PHE A 50 -1.86 -15.66 -1.79
CA PHE A 50 -2.20 -16.77 -0.89
C PHE A 50 -3.26 -17.72 -1.45
N TYR A 51 -3.89 -17.41 -2.59
CA TYR A 51 -4.94 -18.25 -3.16
C TYR A 51 -4.47 -19.69 -3.42
N LYS A 52 -3.22 -19.86 -3.89
CA LYS A 52 -2.64 -21.19 -4.15
C LYS A 52 -2.42 -22.02 -2.87
N ILE A 53 -2.32 -21.38 -1.71
CA ILE A 53 -2.02 -22.04 -0.43
C ILE A 53 -3.30 -22.26 0.38
N THR A 54 -4.19 -21.26 0.42
CA THR A 54 -5.39 -21.30 1.27
C THR A 54 -6.67 -21.63 0.51
N GLY A 55 -6.68 -21.58 -0.82
CA GLY A 55 -7.88 -21.72 -1.66
C GLY A 55 -8.91 -20.59 -1.48
N TRP A 56 -8.65 -19.65 -0.59
CA TRP A 56 -9.54 -18.56 -0.26
C TRP A 56 -9.16 -17.28 -1.01
N ARG A 57 -10.19 -16.56 -1.45
CA ARG A 57 -10.04 -15.33 -2.21
C ARG A 57 -10.85 -14.22 -1.56
N PRO A 58 -10.22 -13.14 -1.08
CA PRO A 58 -10.95 -12.04 -0.47
C PRO A 58 -11.86 -11.35 -1.49
N TYR A 59 -12.98 -10.80 -1.02
CA TYR A 59 -13.79 -9.93 -1.86
C TYR A 59 -13.02 -8.63 -2.15
N ALA A 60 -12.98 -8.18 -3.40
CA ALA A 60 -12.12 -7.06 -3.83
C ALA A 60 -12.37 -5.76 -3.04
N LYS A 61 -13.63 -5.47 -2.67
CA LYS A 61 -13.96 -4.32 -1.81
C LYS A 61 -13.30 -4.41 -0.44
N ASN A 62 -13.34 -5.59 0.19
CA ASN A 62 -12.78 -5.80 1.52
C ASN A 62 -11.26 -5.77 1.46
N TYR A 63 -10.65 -6.41 0.45
CA TYR A 63 -9.21 -6.40 0.27
C TYR A 63 -8.66 -4.97 0.13
N ARG A 64 -9.27 -4.16 -0.74
CA ARG A 64 -8.90 -2.74 -0.92
C ARG A 64 -9.05 -1.92 0.35
N MET A 65 -10.18 -2.09 1.04
CA MET A 65 -10.45 -1.36 2.29
C MET A 65 -9.46 -1.75 3.40
N THR A 66 -9.15 -3.04 3.55
CA THR A 66 -8.18 -3.52 4.54
C THR A 66 -6.79 -2.98 4.24
N VAL A 67 -6.30 -3.08 2.99
CA VAL A 67 -4.99 -2.55 2.60
C VAL A 67 -4.93 -1.04 2.85
N GLY A 68 -5.95 -0.29 2.42
CA GLY A 68 -5.99 1.16 2.61
C GLY A 68 -6.00 1.58 4.09
N ILE A 69 -6.76 0.88 4.96
CA ILE A 69 -6.76 1.16 6.40
C ILE A 69 -5.39 0.88 7.01
N ILE A 70 -4.74 -0.23 6.64
CA ILE A 70 -3.40 -0.57 7.15
C ILE A 70 -2.39 0.49 6.71
N GLU A 71 -2.42 0.93 5.45
CA GLU A 71 -1.53 1.99 4.95
C GLU A 71 -1.69 3.30 5.73
N VAL A 72 -2.93 3.72 5.99
CA VAL A 72 -3.20 4.94 6.77
C VAL A 72 -2.68 4.80 8.21
N ILE A 73 -3.01 3.70 8.88
CA ILE A 73 -2.58 3.47 10.26
C ILE A 73 -1.05 3.42 10.36
N CYS A 74 -0.39 2.65 9.48
CA CYS A 74 1.07 2.56 9.46
C CYS A 74 1.72 3.88 9.10
N GLY A 75 1.18 4.64 8.13
CA GLY A 75 1.67 5.97 7.77
C GLY A 75 1.59 6.96 8.94
N VAL A 76 0.48 6.95 9.70
CA VAL A 76 0.33 7.76 10.92
C VAL A 76 1.33 7.35 12.00
N ILE A 77 1.51 6.05 12.24
CA ILE A 77 2.50 5.52 13.19
C ILE A 77 3.91 5.96 12.79
N LEU A 78 4.22 5.94 11.49
CA LEU A 78 5.54 6.26 10.95
C LEU A 78 5.92 7.74 11.18
N ILE A 79 4.92 8.64 11.14
CA ILE A 79 5.09 10.08 11.42
C ILE A 79 5.14 10.38 12.92
N LEU A 80 4.20 9.83 13.70
CA LEU A 80 3.97 10.28 15.08
C LEU A 80 4.77 9.51 16.13
N ILE A 81 5.09 8.23 15.89
CA ILE A 81 5.63 7.36 16.92
C ILE A 81 7.10 7.07 16.65
N PRO A 82 8.04 7.50 17.51
CA PRO A 82 9.43 7.07 17.44
C PRO A 82 9.63 5.67 18.05
N GLY A 83 10.72 5.00 17.67
CA GLY A 83 11.16 3.73 18.29
C GLY A 83 10.73 2.47 17.53
N ARG A 84 10.49 1.37 18.26
CA ARG A 84 10.25 0.03 17.67
C ARG A 84 8.95 -0.07 16.86
N LEU A 85 7.91 0.67 17.26
CA LEU A 85 6.64 0.70 16.54
C LEU A 85 6.78 1.30 15.14
N LYS A 86 7.66 2.29 14.96
CA LYS A 86 8.02 2.84 13.65
C LYS A 86 8.62 1.78 12.73
N GLN A 87 9.55 0.98 13.26
CA GLN A 87 10.19 -0.09 12.50
C GLN A 87 9.17 -1.15 12.09
N LEU A 88 8.25 -1.52 13.00
CA LEU A 88 7.18 -2.45 12.68
C LEU A 88 6.25 -1.91 11.58
N ALA A 89 5.82 -0.64 11.69
CA ALA A 89 5.01 0.00 10.66
C ALA A 89 5.73 0.03 9.31
N ASN A 90 7.04 0.30 9.30
CA ASN A 90 7.84 0.28 8.09
C ASN A 90 7.92 -1.11 7.45
N ILE A 91 8.11 -2.16 8.27
CA ILE A 91 8.11 -3.56 7.78
C ILE A 91 6.75 -3.93 7.19
N VAL A 92 5.65 -3.55 7.84
CA VAL A 92 4.29 -3.83 7.34
C VAL A 92 4.07 -3.12 6.00
N LEU A 93 4.42 -1.85 5.88
CA LEU A 93 4.32 -1.10 4.62
C LEU A 93 5.17 -1.70 3.51
N LEU A 94 6.39 -2.13 3.83
CA LEU A 94 7.27 -2.82 2.88
C LEU A 94 6.64 -4.12 2.36
N VAL A 95 6.06 -4.94 3.25
CA VAL A 95 5.36 -6.17 2.85
C VAL A 95 4.16 -5.87 1.94
N LEU A 96 3.42 -4.79 2.21
CA LEU A 96 2.32 -4.36 1.33
C LEU A 96 2.81 -3.93 -0.05
N MET A 97 3.91 -3.17 -0.13
CA MET A 97 4.50 -2.76 -1.42
C MET A 97 5.05 -3.96 -2.21
N LEU A 98 5.74 -4.89 -1.55
CA LEU A 98 6.18 -6.13 -2.20
C LEU A 98 5.00 -6.97 -2.71
N GLY A 99 3.91 -7.04 -1.92
CA GLY A 99 2.66 -7.66 -2.34
C GLY A 99 2.07 -6.98 -3.59
N ALA A 100 2.08 -5.65 -3.64
CA ALA A 100 1.62 -4.89 -4.79
C ALA A 100 2.46 -5.18 -6.04
N VAL A 101 3.80 -5.12 -5.93
CA VAL A 101 4.74 -5.47 -7.01
C VAL A 101 4.49 -6.90 -7.51
N TYR A 102 4.33 -7.87 -6.59
CA TYR A 102 4.01 -9.25 -6.97
C TYR A 102 2.70 -9.33 -7.77
N THR A 103 1.65 -8.64 -7.31
CA THR A 103 0.35 -8.70 -7.99
C THR A 103 0.38 -8.06 -9.37
N HIS A 104 1.07 -6.94 -9.55
CA HIS A 104 1.25 -6.33 -10.86
C HIS A 104 2.13 -7.19 -11.78
N TYR A 105 3.19 -7.81 -11.24
CA TYR A 105 4.01 -8.77 -11.96
C TYR A 105 3.20 -9.97 -12.44
N ALA A 106 2.36 -10.55 -11.58
CA ALA A 106 1.49 -11.67 -11.90
C ALA A 106 0.36 -11.31 -12.89
N LEU A 107 -0.03 -10.03 -12.96
CA LEU A 107 -0.97 -9.50 -13.95
C LEU A 107 -0.30 -9.12 -15.29
N HIS A 108 1.03 -9.27 -15.41
CA HIS A 108 1.83 -8.84 -16.56
C HIS A 108 1.63 -7.36 -16.91
N ASP A 109 1.45 -6.50 -15.90
CA ASP A 109 1.38 -5.06 -16.11
C ASP A 109 2.74 -4.49 -16.57
N LYS A 110 2.72 -3.30 -17.18
CA LYS A 110 3.95 -2.60 -17.62
C LYS A 110 4.75 -2.11 -16.40
N LEU A 111 6.07 -2.03 -16.55
CA LEU A 111 6.96 -1.50 -15.51
C LEU A 111 6.61 -0.07 -15.07
N ASP A 112 6.09 0.77 -15.98
CA ASP A 112 5.64 2.13 -15.65
C ASP A 112 4.57 2.16 -14.56
N ARG A 113 3.73 1.12 -14.48
CA ARG A 113 2.69 0.98 -13.45
C ARG A 113 3.20 0.41 -12.14
N MET A 114 4.37 -0.23 -12.14
CA MET A 114 5.03 -0.78 -10.94
C MET A 114 6.11 0.15 -10.38
N ALA A 115 6.48 1.19 -11.14
CA ALA A 115 7.53 2.13 -10.77
C ALA A 115 7.33 2.76 -9.38
N PRO A 116 6.14 3.27 -9.00
CA PRO A 116 5.99 3.90 -7.69
C PRO A 116 6.17 2.90 -6.53
N GLU A 117 5.70 1.67 -6.67
CA GLU A 117 5.84 0.62 -5.65
C GLU A 117 7.31 0.17 -5.53
N ILE A 118 8.01 0.04 -6.66
CA ILE A 118 9.42 -0.36 -6.69
C ILE A 118 10.30 0.73 -6.06
N ILE A 119 10.06 2.00 -6.38
CA ILE A 119 10.82 3.13 -5.83
C ILE A 119 10.69 3.19 -4.30
N ILE A 120 9.51 2.88 -3.74
CA ILE A 120 9.29 2.91 -2.29
C ILE A 120 9.91 1.69 -1.59
N CYS A 121 10.09 0.57 -2.30
CA CYS A 121 10.78 -0.60 -1.77
C CYS A 121 12.31 -0.43 -1.69
N LEU A 122 12.89 0.42 -2.54
CA LEU A 122 14.34 0.63 -2.68
C LEU A 122 14.86 1.70 -1.71
#